data_AF-A0A3E3DR91-F1
#
_entry.id   AF-A0A3E3DR91-F1
#
_cell.length_a   1.000
_cell.length_b   1.000
_cell.length_c   1.000
_cell.angle_alpha   90.00
_cell.angle_beta   90.00
_cell.angle_gamma   90.00
#
_symmetry.space_group_name_H-M   'P 1'
#
loop_
_entity.id
_entity.type
_entity.pdbx_description
1 polymer ?
#
loop_
_entity_poly.entity_id
_entity_poly.type
_entity_poly.pdbx_seq_one_letter_code
_entity_poly.pdbx_strand_id
1 'polypeptide(L)'
;MTEFRKAERRRRVQRRMMKLVTVMSTVVAVLTAGYSFVSEGALEPKEILVPPLVITVSEEEAPVGSGPPPAAMEESAQSTSEADAIPAPPTYLGEFEITGYCSCDICCGKKDMKLTKMETVPKSGYTIAVDPQVIPLGSYLEIEGVTYRAEDIGQAIKDRRLDIFFSSHEEAIEFGRQKKDVYLK
;
A
#
# COMPACT_ATOMS: atom_id res chain seq x y z
N MET A 1 -30.81 -2.11 7.80
CA MET A 1 -29.49 -2.77 7.67
C MET A 1 -29.68 -4.01 6.79
N THR A 2 -29.18 -4.00 5.56
CA THR A 2 -29.64 -4.92 4.50
C THR A 2 -29.07 -6.34 4.65
N GLU A 3 -29.90 -7.35 4.42
CA GLU A 3 -29.55 -8.80 4.46
C GLU A 3 -28.31 -9.13 3.61
N PHE A 4 -28.05 -8.34 2.56
CA PHE A 4 -26.85 -8.41 1.73
C PHE A 4 -25.54 -8.24 2.55
N ARG A 5 -25.50 -7.26 3.47
CA ARG A 5 -24.33 -7.04 4.34
C ARG A 5 -24.09 -8.20 5.32
N LYS A 6 -25.16 -8.85 5.78
CA LYS A 6 -25.10 -10.02 6.67
C LYS A 6 -24.60 -11.26 5.91
N ALA A 7 -25.06 -11.45 4.68
CA ALA A 7 -24.61 -12.53 3.81
C ALA A 7 -23.13 -12.39 3.41
N GLU A 8 -22.67 -11.19 3.07
CA GLU A 8 -21.28 -10.96 2.69
C GLU A 8 -20.31 -11.12 3.87
N ARG A 9 -20.71 -10.68 5.08
CA ARG A 9 -19.93 -10.92 6.31
C ARG A 9 -19.81 -12.42 6.61
N ARG A 10 -20.89 -13.18 6.45
CA ARG A 10 -20.88 -14.65 6.59
C ARG A 10 -19.92 -15.30 5.57
N ARG A 11 -19.95 -14.87 4.30
CA ARG A 11 -19.03 -15.38 3.26
C ARG A 11 -17.57 -15.06 3.56
N ARG A 12 -17.24 -13.86 4.03
CA ARG A 12 -15.86 -13.48 4.41
C ARG A 12 -15.36 -14.29 5.61
N VAL A 13 -16.20 -14.46 6.64
CA VAL A 13 -15.86 -15.28 7.82
C VAL A 13 -15.72 -16.75 7.44
N GLN A 14 -16.63 -17.30 6.63
CA GLN A 14 -16.55 -18.67 6.11
C GLN A 14 -15.30 -18.90 5.28
N ARG A 15 -14.91 -17.96 4.40
CA ARG A 15 -13.66 -18.07 3.63
C ARG A 15 -12.42 -18.04 4.52
N ARG A 16 -12.38 -17.18 5.55
CA ARG A 16 -11.26 -17.16 6.52
C ARG A 16 -11.19 -18.44 7.34
N MET A 17 -12.33 -18.94 7.79
CA MET A 17 -12.45 -20.19 8.55
C MET A 17 -12.06 -21.40 7.70
N MET A 18 -12.56 -21.50 6.46
CA MET A 18 -12.16 -22.58 5.53
C MET A 18 -10.66 -22.55 5.23
N LYS A 19 -10.06 -21.37 4.99
CA LYS A 19 -8.60 -21.27 4.80
C LYS A 19 -7.82 -21.77 6.02
N LEU A 20 -8.26 -21.42 7.24
CA LEU A 20 -7.62 -21.87 8.47
C LEU A 20 -7.74 -23.39 8.64
N VAL A 21 -8.93 -23.95 8.40
CA VAL A 21 -9.16 -25.41 8.47
C VAL A 21 -8.30 -26.16 7.44
N THR A 22 -8.20 -25.66 6.21
CA THR A 22 -7.32 -26.27 5.18
C THR A 22 -5.86 -26.23 5.61
N VAL A 23 -5.35 -25.10 6.11
CA VAL A 23 -3.95 -24.99 6.56
C VAL A 23 -3.67 -25.95 7.72
N MET A 24 -4.53 -25.97 8.74
CA MET A 24 -4.36 -26.87 9.88
C MET A 24 -4.40 -28.34 9.45
N SER A 25 -5.31 -28.70 8.53
CA SER A 25 -5.37 -30.06 7.97
C SER A 25 -4.09 -30.44 7.23
N THR A 26 -3.53 -29.54 6.41
CA THR A 26 -2.26 -29.79 5.72
C THR A 26 -1.07 -29.93 6.67
N VAL A 27 -1.02 -29.13 7.75
CA VAL A 27 0.03 -29.23 8.77
C VAL A 27 -0.04 -30.57 9.50
N VAL A 28 -1.24 -31.00 9.90
CA VAL A 28 -1.44 -32.31 10.55
C VAL A 28 -1.06 -33.45 9.60
N ALA A 29 -1.38 -33.35 8.30
CA ALA A 29 -0.99 -34.34 7.30
C ALA A 29 0.54 -34.44 7.13
N VAL A 30 1.26 -33.30 7.11
CA VAL A 30 2.73 -33.29 7.03
C VAL A 30 3.37 -33.84 8.30
N LEU A 31 2.83 -33.50 9.48
CA LEU A 31 3.33 -34.02 10.75
C LEU A 31 3.12 -35.54 10.90
N THR A 32 1.95 -36.03 10.50
CA THR A 32 1.65 -37.48 10.53
C THR A 32 2.47 -38.27 9.51
N ALA A 33 2.64 -37.74 8.29
CA ALA A 33 3.53 -38.34 7.29
C ALA A 33 5.01 -38.32 7.75
N GLY A 34 5.47 -37.21 8.33
CA GLY A 34 6.82 -37.07 8.88
C GLY A 34 7.08 -38.02 10.04
N TYR A 35 6.11 -38.23 10.93
CA TYR A 35 6.22 -39.19 12.03
C TYR A 35 6.37 -40.63 11.53
N SER A 36 5.66 -40.98 10.45
CA SER A 36 5.78 -42.31 9.83
C SER A 36 7.14 -42.51 9.16
N PHE A 37 7.67 -41.47 8.50
CA PHE A 37 8.99 -41.51 7.84
C PHE A 37 10.17 -41.61 8.83
N VAL A 38 10.07 -40.95 10.00
CA VAL A 38 11.12 -40.99 11.04
C VAL A 38 11.22 -42.37 11.72
N SER A 39 10.15 -43.18 11.68
CA SER A 39 10.16 -44.52 12.31
C SER A 39 10.93 -45.57 11.51
N GLU A 40 11.27 -45.35 10.25
CA GLU A 40 11.86 -46.37 9.35
C GLU A 40 13.34 -46.14 9.02
N GLY A 41 13.97 -45.06 9.48
CA GLY A 41 15.35 -44.70 9.11
C GLY A 41 16.39 -44.89 10.22
N ALA A 42 16.83 -46.12 10.45
CA ALA A 42 18.05 -46.44 11.22
C ALA A 42 19.17 -46.90 10.26
N LEU A 43 20.43 -46.50 10.55
CA LEU A 43 21.73 -46.83 9.91
C LEU A 43 22.13 -45.92 8.71
N GLU A 44 23.28 -45.24 8.59
CA GLU A 44 24.50 -44.98 9.37
C GLU A 44 25.09 -43.62 8.89
N PRO A 45 25.92 -42.91 9.68
CA PRO A 45 26.54 -41.66 9.23
C PRO A 45 27.82 -41.93 8.41
N LYS A 46 27.84 -41.50 7.14
CA LYS A 46 29.08 -41.40 6.36
C LYS A 46 29.76 -40.05 6.63
N GLU A 47 30.97 -40.15 7.17
CA GLU A 47 31.91 -39.04 7.36
C GLU A 47 32.21 -38.31 6.04
N ILE A 48 32.16 -36.98 6.08
CA ILE A 48 32.65 -36.12 4.99
C ILE A 48 33.86 -35.34 5.51
N LEU A 49 34.99 -35.66 4.88
CA LEU A 49 36.32 -35.11 5.03
C LEU A 49 36.36 -33.63 4.58
N VAL A 50 36.76 -32.73 5.47
CA VAL A 50 36.98 -31.30 5.17
C VAL A 50 38.47 -31.06 4.84
N PRO A 51 38.83 -30.39 3.74
CA PRO A 51 40.16 -29.82 3.56
C PRO A 51 40.25 -28.34 4.02
N PRO A 52 41.44 -27.86 4.45
CA PRO A 52 41.60 -26.65 5.24
C PRO A 52 41.76 -25.34 4.44
N LEU A 53 41.13 -24.30 4.96
CA LEU A 53 41.65 -22.97 5.32
C LEU A 53 42.89 -22.46 4.57
N VAL A 54 42.72 -21.41 3.75
CA VAL A 54 43.81 -20.47 3.40
C VAL A 54 43.34 -19.03 3.54
N ILE A 55 44.07 -18.33 4.41
CA ILE A 55 43.98 -16.91 4.75
C ILE A 55 44.69 -16.12 3.65
N THR A 56 44.04 -15.09 3.13
CA THR A 56 44.73 -13.95 2.51
C THR A 56 44.20 -12.68 3.15
N VAL A 57 45.02 -12.13 4.05
CA VAL A 57 44.90 -10.77 4.57
C VAL A 57 45.36 -9.82 3.47
N SER A 58 44.61 -8.76 3.22
CA SER A 58 45.10 -7.59 2.51
C SER A 58 44.50 -6.36 3.18
N GLU A 59 45.36 -5.70 3.96
CA GLU A 59 45.27 -4.29 4.32
C GLU A 59 45.21 -3.44 3.05
N GLU A 60 44.31 -2.46 3.01
CA GLU A 60 44.71 -1.09 2.67
C GLU A 60 43.67 -0.07 3.19
N GLU A 61 44.14 0.65 4.21
CA GLU A 61 43.93 2.04 4.59
C GLU A 61 42.93 2.94 3.82
N ALA A 62 42.26 3.77 4.62
CA ALA A 62 41.43 4.92 4.22
C ALA A 62 42.25 5.99 3.45
N PRO A 63 41.56 6.99 2.85
CA PRO A 63 41.51 8.24 3.62
C PRO A 63 40.17 9.00 3.59
N VAL A 64 39.97 9.67 4.73
CA VAL A 64 39.06 10.78 5.00
C VAL A 64 39.15 11.88 3.94
N GLY A 65 37.98 12.30 3.43
CA GLY A 65 37.81 13.46 2.57
C GLY A 65 36.64 14.32 3.04
N SER A 66 36.97 15.28 3.90
CA SER A 66 36.12 16.34 4.42
C SER A 66 35.78 17.36 3.33
N GLY A 67 34.54 17.82 3.26
CA GLY A 67 34.18 18.99 2.46
C GLY A 67 32.67 19.15 2.26
N PRO A 68 32.02 20.10 2.97
CA PRO A 68 30.61 20.41 2.77
C PRO A 68 30.42 21.30 1.53
N PRO A 69 29.41 21.09 0.69
CA PRO A 69 28.97 22.12 -0.24
C PRO A 69 28.06 23.13 0.49
N PRO A 70 28.35 24.44 0.43
CA PRO A 70 27.48 25.50 0.91
C PRO A 70 26.41 25.89 -0.13
N ALA A 71 25.36 26.55 0.37
CA ALA A 71 24.43 27.44 -0.35
C ALA A 71 23.55 26.76 -1.43
N ALA A 72 22.24 26.55 -1.24
CA ALA A 72 21.20 27.54 -0.96
C ALA A 72 21.39 28.82 -1.79
N MET A 73 20.95 28.73 -3.04
CA MET A 73 20.54 29.88 -3.84
C MET A 73 19.15 29.59 -4.39
N GLU A 74 18.20 30.38 -3.91
CA GLU A 74 16.89 30.57 -4.49
C GLU A 74 16.99 31.32 -5.82
N GLU A 75 15.84 31.41 -6.49
CA GLU A 75 15.52 32.31 -7.60
C GLU A 75 15.81 31.77 -9.00
N SER A 76 14.75 31.32 -9.68
CA SER A 76 14.09 32.19 -10.64
C SER A 76 12.81 31.56 -11.18
N ALA A 77 11.75 32.33 -11.11
CA ALA A 77 10.48 32.06 -11.76
C ALA A 77 10.68 32.04 -13.28
N GLN A 78 10.24 30.97 -13.93
CA GLN A 78 9.95 31.03 -15.35
C GLN A 78 8.57 30.44 -15.61
N SER A 79 7.61 31.34 -15.48
CA SER A 79 6.29 31.27 -16.09
C SER A 79 6.44 31.09 -17.59
N THR A 80 6.24 29.87 -18.08
CA THR A 80 5.80 29.66 -19.46
C THR A 80 4.31 29.42 -19.41
N SER A 81 3.57 30.45 -19.83
CA SER A 81 2.16 30.38 -20.15
C SER A 81 1.97 29.45 -21.34
N GLU A 82 1.57 28.20 -21.07
CA GLU A 82 0.93 27.38 -22.09
C GLU A 82 -0.51 27.87 -22.25
N ALA A 83 -0.71 28.53 -23.39
CA ALA A 83 -1.95 29.07 -23.85
C ALA A 83 -2.98 27.96 -24.14
N ASP A 84 -4.20 28.15 -23.64
CA ASP A 84 -5.47 27.91 -24.34
C ASP A 84 -5.66 26.55 -25.04
N ALA A 85 -5.30 25.45 -24.38
CA ALA A 85 -6.05 24.23 -24.58
C ALA A 85 -7.38 24.40 -23.84
N ILE A 86 -8.50 24.50 -24.57
CA ILE A 86 -9.84 24.36 -23.96
C ILE A 86 -9.79 23.05 -23.15
N PRO A 87 -9.91 23.09 -21.81
CA PRO A 87 -9.76 21.89 -21.01
C PRO A 87 -10.83 20.92 -21.48
N ALA A 88 -10.41 19.69 -21.81
CA ALA A 88 -11.36 18.65 -22.18
C ALA A 88 -12.41 18.54 -21.08
N PRO A 89 -13.70 18.39 -21.42
CA PRO A 89 -14.74 18.29 -20.41
C PRO A 89 -14.45 17.07 -19.53
N PRO A 90 -14.64 17.18 -18.21
CA PRO A 90 -14.35 16.08 -17.30
C PRO A 90 -15.29 14.90 -17.58
N THR A 91 -14.75 13.69 -17.59
CA THR A 91 -15.49 12.46 -17.89
C THR A 91 -16.18 11.93 -16.65
N TYR A 92 -17.50 11.81 -16.66
CA TYR A 92 -18.25 11.25 -15.53
C TYR A 92 -17.95 9.76 -15.33
N LEU A 93 -17.47 9.38 -14.14
CA LEU A 93 -17.17 7.99 -13.79
C LEU A 93 -18.31 7.28 -13.03
N GLY A 94 -19.27 8.04 -12.49
CA GLY A 94 -20.37 7.52 -11.69
C GLY A 94 -20.38 8.00 -10.23
N GLU A 95 -21.33 7.48 -9.46
CA GLU A 95 -21.38 7.60 -8.00
C GLU A 95 -20.38 6.63 -7.33
N PHE A 96 -19.56 7.14 -6.42
CA PHE A 96 -18.60 6.37 -5.61
C PHE A 96 -18.93 6.47 -4.12
N GLU A 97 -18.63 5.43 -3.36
CA GLU A 97 -18.60 5.49 -1.89
C GLU A 97 -17.25 6.08 -1.45
N ILE A 98 -17.29 7.24 -0.82
CA ILE A 98 -16.10 8.00 -0.40
C ILE A 98 -15.99 7.98 1.11
N THR A 99 -14.81 7.64 1.60
CA THR A 99 -14.45 7.69 3.02
C THR A 99 -13.27 8.63 3.24
N GLY A 100 -12.92 8.85 4.52
CA GLY A 100 -11.71 9.59 4.89
C GLY A 100 -10.71 8.71 5.64
N TYR A 101 -9.42 8.98 5.43
CA TYR A 101 -8.32 8.38 6.18
C TYR A 101 -7.26 9.42 6.59
N CYS A 102 -6.47 9.09 7.60
CA CYS A 102 -5.36 9.91 8.09
C CYS A 102 -4.04 9.14 8.12
N SER A 103 -2.95 9.88 8.33
CA SER A 103 -1.62 9.37 8.64
C SER A 103 -1.50 8.80 10.07
N CYS A 104 -2.59 8.51 10.75
CA CYS A 104 -2.64 7.89 12.07
C CYS A 104 -2.38 6.36 12.00
N ASP A 105 -1.97 5.73 13.10
CA ASP A 105 -1.69 4.27 13.13
C ASP A 105 -2.95 3.42 12.93
N ILE A 106 -4.12 3.96 13.27
CA ILE A 106 -5.40 3.27 13.13
C ILE A 106 -5.76 3.11 11.66
N CYS A 107 -5.52 4.13 10.83
CA CYS A 107 -5.83 4.11 9.40
C CYS A 107 -4.72 3.45 8.57
N CYS A 108 -3.45 3.78 8.83
CA CYS A 108 -2.32 3.35 7.98
C CYS A 108 -1.50 2.18 8.56
N GLY A 109 -1.76 1.77 9.80
CA GLY A 109 -0.89 0.86 10.54
C GLY A 109 0.36 1.54 11.08
N LYS A 110 1.14 0.80 11.88
CA LYS A 110 2.43 1.24 12.42
C LYS A 110 3.49 1.15 11.32
N LYS A 111 3.96 2.30 10.84
CA LYS A 111 5.02 2.43 9.84
C LYS A 111 5.89 3.64 10.18
N ASP A 112 7.18 3.53 9.95
CA ASP A 112 8.14 4.62 10.20
C ASP A 112 7.90 5.81 9.26
N MET A 113 7.52 5.53 8.01
CA MET A 113 7.14 6.52 7.01
C MET A 113 5.78 6.18 6.41
N LYS A 114 4.91 7.19 6.34
CA LYS A 114 3.54 7.06 5.82
C LYS A 114 3.44 7.76 4.47
N LEU A 115 3.96 7.07 3.47
CA LEU A 115 3.92 7.50 2.07
C LEU A 115 2.75 6.85 1.35
N THR A 116 2.29 7.53 0.29
CA THR A 116 1.31 7.00 -0.65
C THR A 116 1.90 5.87 -1.50
N LYS A 117 1.07 5.20 -2.30
CA LYS A 117 1.55 4.22 -3.27
C LYS A 117 2.54 4.79 -4.28
N MET A 118 2.45 6.07 -4.60
CA MET A 118 3.40 6.80 -5.46
C MET A 118 4.64 7.32 -4.71
N GLU A 119 4.84 6.90 -3.46
CA GLU A 119 5.97 7.32 -2.62
C GLU A 119 5.99 8.83 -2.31
N THR A 120 4.83 9.49 -2.42
CA THR A 120 4.65 10.91 -2.06
C THR A 120 4.16 11.06 -0.62
N VAL A 121 4.41 12.23 -0.01
CA VAL A 121 3.81 12.60 1.28
C VAL A 121 2.34 12.97 1.02
N PRO A 122 1.37 12.30 1.65
CA PRO A 122 -0.05 12.59 1.42
C PRO A 122 -0.41 13.98 1.97
N LYS A 123 -1.29 14.70 1.24
CA LYS A 123 -1.69 16.07 1.55
C LYS A 123 -3.22 16.19 1.60
N SER A 124 -3.73 16.84 2.65
CA SER A 124 -5.17 17.07 2.81
C SER A 124 -5.69 17.95 1.68
N GLY A 125 -6.88 17.64 1.16
CA GLY A 125 -7.46 18.35 0.01
C GLY A 125 -6.77 18.09 -1.33
N TYR A 126 -5.85 17.12 -1.40
CA TYR A 126 -5.11 16.79 -2.62
C TYR A 126 -5.02 15.29 -2.83
N THR A 127 -4.54 14.52 -1.87
CA THR A 127 -4.29 13.08 -2.04
C THR A 127 -5.57 12.26 -1.87
N ILE A 128 -5.80 11.32 -2.79
CA ILE A 128 -6.89 10.33 -2.69
C ILE A 128 -6.38 8.92 -2.98
N ALA A 129 -6.90 7.94 -2.24
CA ALA A 129 -6.66 6.52 -2.46
C ALA A 129 -7.74 5.93 -3.38
N VAL A 130 -7.31 5.19 -4.40
CA VAL A 130 -8.20 4.66 -5.44
C VAL A 130 -7.97 3.15 -5.68
N ASP A 131 -8.83 2.55 -6.49
CA ASP A 131 -8.56 1.25 -7.12
C ASP A 131 -7.91 1.45 -8.51
N PRO A 132 -6.62 1.08 -8.69
CA PRO A 132 -5.90 1.26 -9.96
C PRO A 132 -6.54 0.57 -11.17
N GLN A 133 -7.40 -0.43 -10.96
CA GLN A 133 -8.12 -1.11 -12.06
C GLN A 133 -9.26 -0.26 -12.63
N VAL A 134 -9.80 0.68 -11.84
CA VAL A 134 -10.90 1.57 -12.25
C VAL A 134 -10.35 2.96 -12.57
N ILE A 135 -9.45 3.48 -11.73
CA ILE A 135 -8.85 4.81 -11.86
C ILE A 135 -7.33 4.65 -11.81
N PRO A 136 -6.61 4.93 -12.90
CA PRO A 136 -5.15 4.87 -12.91
C PRO A 136 -4.54 5.83 -11.88
N LEU A 137 -3.43 5.41 -11.26
CA LEU A 137 -2.66 6.30 -10.38
C LEU A 137 -2.11 7.50 -11.17
N GLY A 138 -2.01 8.65 -10.50
CA GLY A 138 -1.62 9.92 -11.07
C GLY A 138 -2.77 10.71 -11.71
N SER A 139 -3.95 10.10 -11.90
CA SER A 139 -5.13 10.77 -12.45
C SER A 139 -5.65 11.88 -11.54
N TYR A 140 -6.26 12.91 -12.14
CA TYR A 140 -6.97 13.95 -11.42
C TYR A 140 -8.46 13.65 -11.39
N LEU A 141 -9.05 13.72 -10.20
CA LEU A 141 -10.46 13.50 -9.96
C LEU A 141 -11.11 14.78 -9.44
N GLU A 142 -12.27 15.10 -9.96
CA GLU A 142 -13.11 16.19 -9.46
C GLU A 142 -14.29 15.63 -8.68
N ILE A 143 -14.42 16.08 -7.42
CA ILE A 143 -15.46 15.64 -6.49
C ILE A 143 -15.98 16.92 -5.81
N GLU A 144 -17.25 17.25 -6.05
CA GLU A 144 -17.88 18.49 -5.53
C GLU A 144 -17.07 19.78 -5.78
N GLY A 145 -16.43 19.88 -6.94
CA GLY A 145 -15.63 21.05 -7.32
C GLY A 145 -14.23 21.09 -6.70
N VAL A 146 -13.83 20.09 -5.90
CA VAL A 146 -12.46 19.93 -5.40
C VAL A 146 -11.71 18.94 -6.28
N THR A 147 -10.51 19.31 -6.70
CA THR A 147 -9.63 18.44 -7.51
C THR A 147 -8.67 17.67 -6.61
N TYR A 148 -8.70 16.35 -6.69
CA TYR A 148 -7.82 15.42 -5.99
C TYR A 148 -6.93 14.68 -6.98
N ARG A 149 -5.77 14.20 -6.52
CA ARG A 149 -4.83 13.37 -7.28
C ARG A 149 -4.76 11.97 -6.70
N ALA A 150 -4.96 10.99 -7.58
CA ALA A 150 -4.93 9.57 -7.23
C ALA A 150 -3.50 9.08 -6.98
N GLU A 151 -2.96 9.30 -5.78
CA GLU A 151 -1.57 8.93 -5.44
C GLU A 151 -1.47 7.65 -4.62
N ASP A 152 -2.58 7.21 -4.00
CA ASP A 152 -2.56 6.13 -3.02
C ASP A 152 -3.47 4.94 -3.37
N ILE A 153 -3.26 3.81 -2.70
CA ILE A 153 -4.12 2.63 -2.80
C ILE A 153 -4.44 2.08 -1.42
N GLY A 154 -5.72 1.71 -1.22
CA GLY A 154 -6.16 1.05 -0.01
C GLY A 154 -6.50 -0.42 -0.25
N GLN A 155 -6.24 -1.29 0.73
CA GLN A 155 -6.65 -2.70 0.63
C GLN A 155 -8.18 -2.85 0.57
N ALA A 156 -8.91 -1.99 1.27
CA ALA A 156 -10.38 -1.97 1.31
C ALA A 156 -11.01 -1.13 0.18
N ILE A 157 -10.18 -0.40 -0.57
CA ILE A 157 -10.59 0.50 -1.66
C ILE A 157 -10.55 -0.30 -2.96
N LYS A 158 -11.74 -0.73 -3.38
CA LYS A 158 -11.98 -1.62 -4.53
C LYS A 158 -13.22 -1.17 -5.28
N ASP A 159 -13.19 -1.34 -6.60
CA ASP A 159 -14.25 -0.94 -7.52
C ASP A 159 -14.60 0.55 -7.38
N ARG A 160 -15.84 0.87 -7.01
CA ARG A 160 -16.35 2.25 -6.87
C ARG A 160 -16.22 2.80 -5.45
N ARG A 161 -15.02 2.71 -4.90
CA ARG A 161 -14.70 3.22 -3.56
C ARG A 161 -13.48 4.12 -3.63
N LEU A 162 -13.48 5.19 -2.85
CA LEU A 162 -12.38 6.13 -2.73
C LEU A 162 -12.14 6.46 -1.25
N ASP A 163 -10.90 6.80 -0.91
CA ASP A 163 -10.52 7.28 0.44
C ASP A 163 -9.78 8.61 0.32
N ILE A 164 -10.35 9.69 0.84
CA ILE A 164 -9.73 11.02 0.81
C ILE A 164 -8.79 11.15 2.01
N PHE A 165 -7.59 11.65 1.78
CA PHE A 165 -6.64 11.91 2.85
C PHE A 165 -6.99 13.20 3.60
N PHE A 166 -6.96 13.11 4.93
CA PHE A 166 -7.13 14.22 5.87
C PHE A 166 -5.92 14.36 6.78
N SER A 167 -5.72 15.59 7.28
CA SER A 167 -4.62 15.94 8.19
C SER A 167 -4.75 15.28 9.56
N SER A 168 -5.99 15.16 10.07
CA SER A 168 -6.29 14.63 11.40
C SER A 168 -7.28 13.46 11.33
N HIS A 169 -7.34 12.66 12.40
CA HIS A 169 -8.28 11.55 12.48
C HIS A 169 -9.71 12.05 12.69
N GLU A 170 -9.85 13.12 13.45
CA GLU A 170 -11.10 13.79 13.75
C GLU A 170 -11.76 14.31 12.47
N GLU A 171 -11.02 14.96 11.59
CA GLU A 171 -11.51 15.42 10.27
C GLU A 171 -12.01 14.25 9.40
N ALA A 172 -11.26 13.14 9.36
CA ALA A 172 -11.66 11.96 8.60
C ALA A 172 -12.96 11.32 9.14
N ILE A 173 -13.15 11.34 10.47
CA ILE A 173 -14.39 10.87 11.11
C ILE A 173 -15.54 11.81 10.82
N GLU A 174 -15.33 13.12 10.93
CA GLU A 174 -16.34 14.14 10.69
C GLU A 174 -16.82 14.12 9.23
N PHE A 175 -15.91 13.93 8.28
CA PHE A 175 -16.26 13.69 6.88
C PHE A 175 -17.16 12.45 6.73
N GLY A 176 -16.82 11.37 7.44
CA GLY A 176 -17.64 10.16 7.49
C GLY A 176 -17.66 9.40 6.17
N ARG A 177 -18.79 8.75 5.87
CA ARG A 177 -18.98 7.97 4.63
C ARG A 177 -20.07 8.60 3.80
N GLN A 178 -19.73 8.98 2.58
CA GLN A 178 -20.61 9.72 1.69
C GLN A 178 -20.64 9.06 0.32
N LYS A 179 -21.70 9.34 -0.44
CA LYS A 179 -21.82 8.92 -1.83
C LYS A 179 -21.80 10.17 -2.68
N LYS A 180 -20.86 10.26 -3.62
CA LYS A 180 -20.67 11.44 -4.45
C LYS A 180 -20.39 11.05 -5.88
N ASP A 181 -20.76 11.93 -6.78
CA ASP A 181 -20.40 11.86 -8.19
C ASP A 181 -18.93 12.21 -8.38
N VAL A 182 -18.25 11.40 -9.19
CA VAL A 182 -16.82 11.54 -9.46
C VAL A 182 -16.60 11.74 -10.95
N TYR A 183 -15.75 12.69 -11.27
CA TYR A 183 -15.37 12.99 -12.64
C TYR A 183 -13.86 12.84 -12.82
N LEU A 184 -13.44 12.25 -13.93
CA LEU A 184 -12.04 12.18 -14.37
C LEU A 184 -11.69 13.44 -15.15
N LYS A 185 -10.61 14.12 -14.77
CA LYS A 185 -10.14 15.36 -15.40
C LYS A 185 -8.91 15.14 -16.24
#